data_AF-A0A7S3SWZ6-F1
#
_entry.id   AF-A0A7S3SWZ6-F1
#
_cell.length_a   1.000
_cell.length_b   1.000
_cell.length_c   1.000
_cell.angle_alpha   90.00
_cell.angle_beta   90.00
_cell.angle_gamma   90.00
#
_symmetry.space_group_name_H-M   'P 1'
#
loop_
_entity.id
_entity.type
_entity.pdbx_description
1 polymer ?
#
loop_
_entity_poly.entity_id
_entity_poly.type
_entity_poly.pdbx_seq_one_letter_code
_entity_poly.pdbx_strand_id
1 'polypeptide(L)'
;MSSETQPSKRAKVMAAWTPSSWQPLPKVQMAEYEDKELTAKVLGKLSSLPPLVQPNEAERLKSLLAAAARGERFIVQGGDCAERFMDCRGDRLEAQVSMMLQMGMIMETITGRPNVCICRIAGQYGKPRSKPTEVVEGYGEIMSFKGENINGYEPTDRKWDPERLLQGYWHSAATLNFLRGFVASADPMVLSKVELGQLTALPDFDKLKATARDMSAKFAMGKEKHEFFTAHEAMQLDLEEALTRKAGDKYYNLSAHLVWIGDRTRQIDGAHVEYFRGLSNPVGCKIGPSMKNDELKELVQKLNPNKEEGKLVLITRYGAGKVADMLPGHIEAVKASGVPVVWQCDAVHGNGIVATNKYKTRKVSDILSEIMECIEVHKKCGTVLAGIHLECTGQSSVTE
;
A
#
# COMPACT_ATOMS: atom_id res chain seq x y z
N MET A 1 -56.37 -26.02 -17.85
CA MET A 1 -55.44 -26.06 -16.70
C MET A 1 -54.14 -25.44 -17.18
N SER A 2 -54.03 -24.13 -16.95
CA SER A 2 -52.97 -23.28 -17.46
C SER A 2 -51.79 -23.34 -16.49
N SER A 3 -50.62 -23.76 -16.97
CA SER A 3 -49.40 -23.85 -16.16
C SER A 3 -48.77 -22.47 -16.00
N GLU A 4 -48.91 -21.88 -14.82
CA GLU A 4 -48.17 -20.68 -14.43
C GLU A 4 -46.70 -21.03 -14.17
N THR A 5 -45.84 -20.54 -15.05
CA THR A 5 -44.39 -20.44 -14.84
C THR A 5 -44.09 -19.41 -13.75
N GLN A 6 -43.52 -19.85 -12.63
CA GLN A 6 -42.99 -18.96 -11.59
C GLN A 6 -41.79 -18.16 -12.12
N PRO A 7 -41.74 -16.83 -11.94
CA PRO A 7 -40.56 -16.05 -12.27
C PRO A 7 -39.43 -16.26 -11.27
N SER A 8 -38.23 -16.11 -11.81
CA SER A 8 -36.92 -16.41 -11.25
C SER A 8 -36.56 -15.67 -9.96
N LYS A 9 -35.60 -16.25 -9.23
CA LYS A 9 -34.92 -15.73 -8.04
C LYS A 9 -34.61 -14.23 -8.19
N ARG A 10 -35.26 -13.41 -7.34
CA ARG A 10 -34.94 -11.99 -7.12
C ARG A 10 -33.43 -11.79 -7.04
N ALA A 11 -32.88 -10.95 -7.91
CA ALA A 11 -31.61 -10.30 -7.67
C ALA A 11 -31.71 -9.58 -6.31
N LYS A 12 -30.84 -9.93 -5.35
CA LYS A 12 -30.69 -9.14 -4.12
C LYS A 12 -30.28 -7.74 -4.57
N VAL A 13 -31.16 -6.75 -4.36
CA VAL A 13 -30.78 -5.33 -4.43
C VAL A 13 -29.69 -5.15 -3.38
N MET A 14 -28.44 -4.97 -3.82
CA MET A 14 -27.36 -4.65 -2.89
C MET A 14 -27.73 -3.35 -2.19
N ALA A 15 -27.63 -3.33 -0.86
CA ALA A 15 -27.89 -2.13 -0.09
C ALA A 15 -27.01 -0.98 -0.61
N ALA A 16 -27.57 0.24 -0.62
CA ALA A 16 -26.82 1.42 -1.01
C ALA A 16 -25.56 1.55 -0.13
N TRP A 17 -24.41 1.80 -0.76
CA TRP A 17 -23.15 1.95 -0.04
C TRP A 17 -23.17 3.25 0.77
N THR A 18 -22.63 3.19 1.99
CA THR A 18 -22.30 4.36 2.81
C THR A 18 -20.93 4.12 3.44
N PRO A 19 -20.25 5.17 3.93
CA PRO A 19 -18.99 4.97 4.68
C PRO A 19 -19.11 3.99 5.85
N SER A 20 -20.32 3.76 6.38
CA SER A 20 -20.61 2.87 7.51
C SER A 20 -21.18 1.50 7.11
N SER A 21 -21.38 1.21 5.81
CA SER A 21 -22.04 -0.05 5.37
C SER A 21 -21.25 -1.31 5.69
N TRP A 22 -19.96 -1.17 6.04
CA TRP A 22 -19.09 -2.25 6.50
C TRP A 22 -19.36 -2.68 7.96
N GLN A 23 -19.93 -1.80 8.80
CA GLN A 23 -20.07 -2.02 10.23
C GLN A 23 -20.81 -3.32 10.64
N PRO A 24 -21.88 -3.76 9.94
CA PRO A 24 -22.57 -5.00 10.28
C PRO A 24 -21.88 -6.27 9.74
N LEU A 25 -20.81 -6.16 8.94
CA LEU A 25 -20.14 -7.29 8.32
C LEU A 25 -19.05 -7.90 9.22
N PRO A 26 -18.61 -9.15 8.96
CA PRO A 26 -17.50 -9.77 9.69
C PRO A 26 -16.22 -8.93 9.62
N LYS A 27 -15.61 -8.69 10.78
CA LYS A 27 -14.40 -7.90 10.96
C LYS A 27 -13.26 -8.81 11.40
N VAL A 28 -12.07 -8.56 10.87
CA VAL A 28 -10.83 -9.22 11.30
C VAL A 28 -9.75 -8.16 11.52
N GLN A 29 -8.82 -8.43 12.42
CA GLN A 29 -7.67 -7.55 12.72
C GLN A 29 -7.98 -6.17 13.32
N MET A 30 -9.25 -5.79 13.47
CA MET A 30 -9.69 -4.56 14.14
C MET A 30 -9.24 -4.51 15.61
N ALA A 31 -9.07 -3.31 16.15
CA ALA A 31 -8.93 -3.09 17.58
C ALA A 31 -10.33 -3.00 18.23
N GLU A 32 -10.41 -3.43 19.48
CA GLU A 32 -11.59 -3.33 20.34
C GLU A 32 -11.23 -2.48 21.55
N TYR A 33 -11.46 -1.17 21.44
CA TYR A 33 -11.19 -0.24 22.53
C TYR A 33 -12.17 -0.47 23.69
N GLU A 34 -11.67 -0.55 24.92
CA GLU A 34 -12.48 -0.75 26.13
C GLU A 34 -13.37 0.47 26.40
N ASP A 35 -12.81 1.67 26.31
CA ASP A 35 -13.53 2.93 26.52
C ASP A 35 -14.23 3.37 25.23
N LYS A 36 -15.51 3.00 25.11
CA LYS A 36 -16.34 3.34 23.95
C LYS A 36 -16.67 4.83 23.85
N GLU A 37 -16.79 5.53 24.97
CA GLU A 37 -17.10 6.97 24.98
C GLU A 37 -15.90 7.78 24.50
N LEU A 38 -14.71 7.47 25.00
CA LEU A 38 -13.46 8.07 24.53
C LEU A 38 -13.23 7.75 23.05
N THR A 39 -13.48 6.51 22.63
CA THR A 39 -13.35 6.12 21.22
C THR A 39 -14.27 6.96 20.32
N ALA A 40 -15.55 7.09 20.68
CA ALA A 40 -16.50 7.91 19.93
C ALA A 40 -16.08 9.39 19.89
N LYS A 41 -15.56 9.93 21.00
CA LYS A 41 -15.03 11.30 21.08
C LYS A 41 -13.83 11.50 20.15
N VAL A 42 -12.88 10.56 20.13
CA VAL A 42 -11.69 10.62 19.26
C VAL A 42 -12.09 10.53 17.78
N LEU A 43 -12.94 9.56 17.42
CA LEU A 43 -13.42 9.41 16.04
C LEU A 43 -14.24 10.62 15.58
N GLY A 44 -15.09 11.16 16.45
CA GLY A 44 -15.80 12.42 16.21
C GLY A 44 -14.84 13.58 15.94
N LYS A 45 -13.77 13.69 16.73
CA LYS A 45 -12.72 14.70 16.51
C LYS A 45 -12.04 14.51 15.15
N LEU A 46 -11.61 13.30 14.80
CA LEU A 46 -10.98 12.97 13.51
C LEU A 46 -11.88 13.32 12.32
N SER A 47 -13.19 13.07 12.43
CA SER A 47 -14.16 13.42 11.39
C SER A 47 -14.30 14.92 11.14
N SER A 48 -14.03 15.75 12.14
CA SER A 48 -14.05 17.22 12.03
C SER A 48 -12.76 17.83 11.49
N LEU A 49 -11.65 17.09 11.51
CA LEU A 49 -10.34 17.61 11.12
C LEU A 49 -10.21 17.70 9.59
N PRO A 50 -9.34 18.59 9.09
CA PRO A 50 -9.01 18.65 7.67
C PRO A 50 -8.55 17.30 7.13
N PRO A 51 -8.80 16.98 5.85
CA PRO A 51 -8.23 15.79 5.24
C PRO A 51 -6.70 15.92 5.06
N LEU A 52 -6.00 14.78 4.98
CA LEU A 52 -4.56 14.75 4.72
C LEU A 52 -4.26 14.98 3.23
N VAL A 53 -5.13 14.51 2.34
CA VAL A 53 -5.00 14.69 0.88
C VAL A 53 -6.30 15.24 0.27
N GLN A 54 -6.23 15.72 -0.97
CA GLN A 54 -7.40 16.25 -1.68
C GLN A 54 -7.97 15.24 -2.69
N PRO A 55 -9.29 15.26 -2.98
CA PRO A 55 -9.91 14.36 -3.95
C PRO A 55 -9.28 14.38 -5.35
N ASN A 56 -8.90 15.57 -5.83
CA ASN A 56 -8.26 15.74 -7.14
C ASN A 56 -6.87 15.09 -7.22
N GLU A 57 -6.15 15.01 -6.09
CA GLU A 57 -4.84 14.32 -6.02
C GLU A 57 -5.03 12.80 -6.13
N ALA A 58 -6.09 12.25 -5.51
CA ALA A 58 -6.43 10.84 -5.66
C ALA A 58 -6.87 10.50 -7.10
N GLU A 59 -7.66 11.37 -7.74
CA GLU A 59 -8.06 11.20 -9.15
C GLU A 59 -6.85 11.34 -10.11
N ARG A 60 -5.90 12.23 -9.79
CA ARG A 60 -4.61 12.32 -10.49
C ARG A 60 -3.83 11.00 -10.39
N LEU A 61 -3.70 10.44 -9.19
CA LEU A 61 -3.05 9.13 -9.01
C LEU A 61 -3.77 8.02 -9.81
N LYS A 62 -5.09 7.96 -9.76
CA LYS A 62 -5.88 6.98 -10.53
C LYS A 62 -5.59 7.06 -12.03
N SER A 63 -5.50 8.27 -12.58
CA SER A 63 -5.15 8.49 -14.00
C SER A 63 -3.73 8.01 -14.34
N LEU A 64 -2.77 8.23 -13.44
CA LEU A 64 -1.39 7.76 -13.60
C LEU A 64 -1.29 6.23 -13.51
N LEU A 65 -2.08 5.62 -12.62
CA LEU A 65 -2.18 4.16 -12.49
C LEU A 65 -2.80 3.52 -13.74
N ALA A 66 -3.79 4.17 -14.35
CA ALA A 66 -4.35 3.73 -15.63
C ALA A 66 -3.29 3.73 -16.74
N ALA A 67 -2.46 4.78 -16.82
CA ALA A 67 -1.34 4.82 -17.75
C ALA A 67 -0.29 3.73 -17.48
N ALA A 68 0.00 3.45 -16.21
CA ALA A 68 0.90 2.37 -15.83
C ALA A 68 0.36 0.99 -16.24
N ALA A 69 -0.95 0.73 -16.09
CA ALA A 69 -1.59 -0.51 -16.55
C ALA A 69 -1.48 -0.72 -18.07
N ARG A 70 -1.38 0.36 -18.85
CA ARG A 70 -1.15 0.32 -20.31
C ARG A 70 0.34 0.24 -20.68
N GLY A 71 1.24 0.21 -19.70
CA GLY A 71 2.69 0.15 -19.92
C GLY A 71 3.34 1.49 -20.27
N GLU A 72 2.61 2.59 -20.13
CA GLU A 72 3.09 3.96 -20.41
C GLU A 72 3.93 4.53 -19.25
N ARG A 73 3.80 3.94 -18.05
CA ARG A 73 4.49 4.36 -16.83
C ARG A 73 4.91 3.16 -15.99
N PHE A 74 5.83 3.38 -15.04
CA PHE A 74 6.23 2.36 -14.07
C PHE A 74 6.01 2.85 -12.63
N ILE A 75 5.37 2.04 -11.80
CA ILE A 75 5.07 2.37 -10.40
C ILE A 75 6.20 1.89 -9.50
N VAL A 76 6.69 2.81 -8.66
CA VAL A 76 7.56 2.47 -7.52
C VAL A 76 6.79 2.81 -6.26
N GLN A 77 6.29 1.77 -5.58
CA GLN A 77 5.69 1.93 -4.26
C GLN A 77 6.62 1.39 -3.18
N GLY A 78 6.77 2.12 -2.08
CA GLY A 78 7.57 1.61 -0.98
C GLY A 78 7.75 2.57 0.17
N GLY A 79 8.34 2.06 1.24
CA GLY A 79 8.56 2.77 2.49
C GLY A 79 8.58 1.83 3.69
N ASP A 80 8.36 2.37 4.88
CA ASP A 80 8.44 1.58 6.10
C ASP A 80 7.41 0.43 6.12
N CYS A 81 7.79 -0.67 6.79
CA CYS A 81 6.85 -1.75 7.10
C CYS A 81 5.71 -1.22 7.97
N ALA A 82 6.08 -0.53 9.05
CA ALA A 82 5.19 0.22 9.93
C ALA A 82 5.92 1.47 10.39
N GLU A 83 5.30 2.62 10.22
CA GLU A 83 5.82 3.89 10.73
C GLU A 83 5.76 3.90 12.26
N ARG A 84 6.68 4.65 12.89
CA ARG A 84 6.68 4.89 14.34
C ARG A 84 6.58 6.38 14.60
N PHE A 85 5.87 6.79 15.66
CA PHE A 85 5.74 8.20 16.02
C PHE A 85 7.12 8.85 16.29
N MET A 86 8.02 8.11 16.95
CA MET A 86 9.40 8.56 17.20
C MET A 86 10.25 8.78 15.93
N ASP A 87 9.83 8.21 14.79
CA ASP A 87 10.54 8.31 13.52
C ASP A 87 10.08 9.50 12.68
N CYS A 88 9.08 10.27 13.15
CA CYS A 88 8.62 11.53 12.55
C CYS A 88 9.67 12.64 12.77
N ARG A 89 10.82 12.51 12.11
CA ARG A 89 11.98 13.40 12.20
C ARG A 89 12.44 13.83 10.81
N GLY A 90 12.81 15.10 10.64
CA GLY A 90 13.15 15.67 9.33
C GLY A 90 14.23 14.88 8.58
N ASP A 91 15.29 14.46 9.27
CA ASP A 91 16.39 13.67 8.71
C ASP A 91 15.92 12.32 8.13
N ARG A 92 15.05 11.61 8.86
CA ARG A 92 14.51 10.31 8.43
C ARG A 92 13.52 10.48 7.28
N LEU A 93 12.64 11.46 7.37
CA LEU A 93 11.62 11.75 6.36
C LEU A 93 12.27 12.16 5.03
N GLU A 94 13.30 13.02 5.08
CA GLU A 94 14.10 13.41 3.93
C GLU A 94 14.79 12.21 3.28
N ALA A 95 15.47 11.38 4.06
CA ALA A 95 16.13 10.19 3.56
C ALA A 95 15.14 9.22 2.89
N GLN A 96 13.96 9.05 3.49
CA GLN A 96 12.92 8.15 2.98
C GLN A 96 12.37 8.61 1.63
N VAL A 97 11.94 9.88 1.52
CA VAL A 97 11.36 10.38 0.27
C VAL A 97 12.42 10.51 -0.83
N SER A 98 13.65 10.88 -0.47
CA SER A 98 14.76 10.98 -1.43
C SER A 98 15.07 9.61 -2.02
N MET A 99 15.19 8.57 -1.20
CA MET A 99 15.37 7.20 -1.69
C MET A 99 14.25 6.79 -2.65
N MET A 100 12.99 7.03 -2.29
CA MET A 100 11.84 6.67 -3.12
C MET A 100 11.84 7.38 -4.48
N LEU A 101 12.12 8.69 -4.49
CA LEU A 101 12.21 9.48 -5.72
C LEU A 101 13.40 9.03 -6.57
N GLN A 102 14.55 8.76 -5.96
CA GLN A 102 15.73 8.25 -6.66
C GLN A 102 15.47 6.90 -7.31
N MET A 103 14.79 5.98 -6.65
CA MET A 103 14.37 4.71 -7.27
C MET A 103 13.51 4.96 -8.52
N GLY A 104 12.56 5.89 -8.47
CA GLY A 104 11.76 6.31 -9.62
C GLY A 104 12.61 6.87 -10.76
N MET A 105 13.56 7.77 -10.44
CA MET A 105 14.48 8.38 -11.42
C MET A 105 15.40 7.35 -12.07
N ILE A 106 15.90 6.37 -11.32
CA ILE A 106 16.70 5.26 -11.85
C ILE A 106 15.87 4.45 -12.84
N MET A 107 14.65 4.05 -12.45
CA MET A 107 13.76 3.28 -13.32
C MET A 107 13.44 4.03 -14.60
N GLU A 108 13.18 5.34 -14.51
CA GLU A 108 12.90 6.17 -15.68
C GLU A 108 14.14 6.33 -16.59
N THR A 109 15.33 6.46 -16.00
CA THR A 109 16.59 6.53 -16.75
C THR A 109 16.84 5.25 -17.54
N ILE A 110 16.59 4.09 -16.92
CA ILE A 110 16.85 2.78 -17.54
C ILE A 110 15.78 2.42 -18.57
N THR A 111 14.50 2.70 -18.28
CA THR A 111 13.37 2.23 -19.09
C THR A 111 12.89 3.25 -20.12
N GLY A 112 13.26 4.53 -19.97
CA GLY A 112 12.71 5.64 -20.74
C GLY A 112 11.24 5.95 -20.44
N ARG A 113 10.64 5.32 -19.42
CA ARG A 113 9.21 5.50 -19.07
C ARG A 113 9.07 6.33 -17.81
N PRO A 114 8.17 7.34 -17.78
CA PRO A 114 7.91 8.10 -16.58
C PRO A 114 7.50 7.21 -15.41
N ASN A 115 7.98 7.57 -14.21
CA ASN A 115 7.64 6.83 -13.01
C ASN A 115 6.39 7.39 -12.30
N VAL A 116 5.83 6.61 -11.38
CA VAL A 116 4.81 7.02 -10.41
C VAL A 116 5.31 6.61 -9.03
N CYS A 117 5.69 7.59 -8.21
CA CYS A 117 6.23 7.36 -6.87
C CYS A 117 5.12 7.33 -5.81
N ILE A 118 4.95 6.20 -5.12
CA ILE A 118 3.93 6.01 -4.08
C ILE A 118 4.61 5.61 -2.76
N CYS A 119 4.68 6.52 -1.81
CA CYS A 119 5.34 6.30 -0.54
C CYS A 119 4.40 5.64 0.48
N ARG A 120 4.87 4.58 1.15
CA ARG A 120 4.25 4.02 2.36
C ARG A 120 4.58 4.93 3.54
N ILE A 121 3.84 6.02 3.69
CA ILE A 121 4.18 7.10 4.62
C ILE A 121 2.95 7.95 4.98
N ALA A 122 3.01 8.63 6.11
CA ALA A 122 1.95 9.48 6.65
C ALA A 122 0.63 8.73 6.92
N GLY A 123 0.69 7.49 7.38
CA GLY A 123 -0.51 6.73 7.76
C GLY A 123 -0.30 5.23 8.02
N GLN A 124 0.88 4.70 7.76
CA GLN A 124 1.22 3.28 7.88
C GLN A 124 1.54 2.89 9.34
N TYR A 125 0.70 3.31 10.28
CA TYR A 125 0.84 3.07 11.73
C TYR A 125 0.08 1.83 12.23
N GLY A 126 -0.58 1.09 11.34
CA GLY A 126 -1.28 -0.15 11.66
C GLY A 126 -0.57 -1.39 11.10
N LYS A 127 -0.58 -2.49 11.86
CA LYS A 127 -0.02 -3.77 11.42
C LYS A 127 -0.90 -4.96 11.80
N PRO A 128 -1.31 -5.81 10.84
CA PRO A 128 -2.02 -7.04 11.16
C PRO A 128 -1.08 -8.04 11.83
N ARG A 129 -1.61 -8.83 12.77
CA ARG A 129 -0.85 -9.84 13.53
C ARG A 129 -1.43 -11.23 13.33
N SER A 130 -0.53 -12.21 13.26
CA SER A 130 -0.93 -13.63 13.17
C SER A 130 -1.56 -14.13 14.47
N LYS A 131 -1.19 -13.56 15.62
CA LYS A 131 -1.75 -13.86 16.95
C LYS A 131 -2.09 -12.55 17.66
N PRO A 132 -3.16 -12.51 18.47
CA PRO A 132 -3.54 -11.32 19.25
C PRO A 132 -2.56 -11.04 20.40
N THR A 133 -1.90 -12.08 20.93
CA THR A 133 -0.93 -12.03 22.03
C THR A 133 0.45 -12.54 21.59
N GLU A 134 1.49 -12.14 22.33
CA GLU A 134 2.86 -12.64 22.20
C GLU A 134 3.50 -12.83 23.59
N VAL A 135 4.42 -13.80 23.69
CA VAL A 135 5.17 -14.05 24.93
C VAL A 135 6.45 -13.23 24.89
N VAL A 136 6.64 -12.36 25.89
CA VAL A 136 7.82 -11.51 26.04
C VAL A 136 8.56 -11.89 27.32
N GLU A 137 9.87 -12.10 27.21
CA GLU A 137 10.73 -12.42 28.34
C GLU A 137 10.63 -11.34 29.43
N GLY A 138 10.43 -11.76 30.68
CA GLY A 138 10.21 -10.86 31.83
C GLY A 138 8.79 -10.32 32.00
N TYR A 139 7.92 -10.41 30.99
CA TYR A 139 6.54 -9.88 31.03
C TYR A 139 5.45 -10.93 30.86
N GLY A 140 5.79 -12.14 30.39
CA GLY A 140 4.81 -13.20 30.16
C GLY A 140 4.03 -13.00 28.86
N GLU A 141 2.80 -13.49 28.80
CA GLU A 141 1.92 -13.31 27.64
C GLU A 141 1.22 -11.95 27.70
N ILE A 142 1.47 -11.11 26.69
CA ILE A 142 0.92 -9.76 26.57
C ILE A 142 0.31 -9.54 25.18
N MET A 143 -0.47 -8.47 25.01
CA MET A 143 -1.03 -8.14 23.69
C MET A 143 0.09 -7.87 22.69
N SER A 144 -0.09 -8.38 21.48
CA SER A 144 0.85 -8.14 20.38
C SER A 144 0.92 -6.65 20.02
N PHE A 145 2.10 -6.14 19.69
CA PHE A 145 2.22 -4.84 19.01
C PHE A 145 1.40 -4.83 17.71
N LYS A 146 0.40 -3.95 17.58
CA LYS A 146 -0.43 -3.81 16.37
C LYS A 146 -0.15 -2.51 15.60
N GLY A 147 0.94 -1.83 15.95
CA GLY A 147 1.33 -0.54 15.37
C GLY A 147 0.88 0.63 16.24
N GLU A 148 1.54 1.77 16.06
CA GLU A 148 1.40 2.95 16.93
C GLU A 148 -0.02 3.51 17.02
N ASN A 149 -0.87 3.30 16.00
CA ASN A 149 -2.28 3.70 16.04
C ASN A 149 -3.13 2.88 17.02
N ILE A 150 -2.61 1.74 17.51
CA ILE A 150 -3.32 0.81 18.36
C ILE A 150 -2.71 0.77 19.76
N ASN A 151 -1.42 0.47 19.86
CA ASN A 151 -0.70 0.34 21.13
C ASN A 151 0.78 0.67 20.94
N GLY A 152 1.50 0.87 22.05
CA GLY A 152 2.93 1.16 22.06
C GLY A 152 3.79 -0.08 21.85
N TYR A 153 5.05 0.16 21.46
CA TYR A 153 6.03 -0.90 21.25
C TYR A 153 6.50 -1.55 22.57
N GLU A 154 6.57 -0.77 23.65
CA GLU A 154 7.05 -1.24 24.95
C GLU A 154 6.10 -2.29 25.56
N PRO A 155 6.62 -3.32 26.26
CA PRO A 155 5.79 -4.34 26.90
C PRO A 155 4.77 -3.79 27.91
N THR A 156 5.08 -2.65 28.55
CA THR A 156 4.20 -1.96 29.50
C THR A 156 3.11 -1.11 28.84
N ASP A 157 3.18 -0.90 27.52
CA ASP A 157 2.29 -0.03 26.75
C ASP A 157 1.52 -0.81 25.68
N ARG A 158 1.04 -2.00 26.03
CA ARG A 158 0.36 -2.92 25.09
C ARG A 158 -1.16 -2.77 25.03
N LYS A 159 -1.74 -1.99 25.94
CA LYS A 159 -3.19 -1.73 25.96
C LYS A 159 -3.60 -0.95 24.70
N TRP A 160 -4.76 -1.29 24.15
CA TRP A 160 -5.31 -0.56 23.02
C TRP A 160 -5.86 0.79 23.47
N ASP A 161 -5.33 1.86 22.90
CA ASP A 161 -5.64 3.23 23.29
C ASP A 161 -6.20 4.00 22.08
N PRO A 162 -7.47 4.46 22.12
CA PRO A 162 -8.06 5.19 21.01
C PRO A 162 -7.39 6.57 20.79
N GLU A 163 -6.77 7.20 21.79
CA GLU A 163 -6.10 8.50 21.61
C GLU A 163 -4.94 8.42 20.63
N ARG A 164 -4.33 7.24 20.49
CA ARG A 164 -3.28 6.97 19.50
C ARG A 164 -3.75 7.17 18.07
N LEU A 165 -5.04 7.00 17.76
CA LEU A 165 -5.59 7.33 16.44
C LEU A 165 -5.45 8.82 16.11
N LEU A 166 -5.69 9.67 17.11
CA LEU A 166 -5.54 11.12 16.98
C LEU A 166 -4.06 11.51 16.88
N GLN A 167 -3.19 10.87 17.67
CA GLN A 167 -1.74 11.06 17.56
C GLN A 167 -1.25 10.66 16.15
N GLY A 168 -1.72 9.54 15.61
CA GLY A 168 -1.40 9.10 14.26
C GLY A 168 -1.76 10.14 13.21
N TYR A 169 -2.96 10.72 13.28
CA TYR A 169 -3.36 11.81 12.39
C TYR A 169 -2.41 13.01 12.46
N TRP A 170 -1.99 13.44 13.66
CA TRP A 170 -1.08 14.58 13.79
C TRP A 170 0.32 14.29 13.23
N HIS A 171 0.84 13.08 13.45
CA HIS A 171 2.12 12.67 12.86
C HIS A 171 2.02 12.55 11.33
N SER A 172 0.92 12.02 10.81
CA SER A 172 0.64 12.00 9.37
C SER A 172 0.61 13.40 8.77
N ALA A 173 -0.09 14.34 9.41
CA ALA A 173 -0.19 15.72 8.96
C ALA A 173 1.17 16.43 8.97
N ALA A 174 1.94 16.29 10.05
CA ALA A 174 3.28 16.85 10.17
C ALA A 174 4.23 16.29 9.11
N THR A 175 4.22 14.97 8.93
CA THR A 175 5.01 14.25 7.93
C THR A 175 4.68 14.75 6.52
N LEU A 176 3.40 14.76 6.15
CA LEU A 176 2.99 15.14 4.80
C LEU A 176 3.28 16.63 4.51
N ASN A 177 3.08 17.51 5.49
CA ASN A 177 3.44 18.92 5.37
C ASN A 177 4.94 19.12 5.14
N PHE A 178 5.78 18.45 5.95
CA PHE A 178 7.23 18.50 5.80
C PHE A 178 7.66 18.00 4.41
N LEU A 179 7.18 16.83 3.99
CA LEU A 179 7.56 16.22 2.71
C LEU A 179 7.14 17.05 1.50
N ARG A 180 5.91 17.61 1.51
CA ARG A 180 5.45 18.50 0.44
C ARG A 180 6.32 19.76 0.34
N GLY A 181 6.69 20.35 1.48
CA GLY A 181 7.60 21.49 1.53
C GLY A 181 8.99 21.13 1.00
N PHE A 182 9.57 20.05 1.51
CA PHE A 182 10.88 19.55 1.12
C PHE A 182 10.98 19.28 -0.39
N VAL A 183 10.07 18.47 -0.94
CA VAL A 183 10.09 18.12 -2.38
C VAL A 183 9.87 19.34 -3.27
N ALA A 184 9.08 20.32 -2.83
CA ALA A 184 8.85 21.55 -3.58
C ALA A 184 10.06 22.51 -3.58
N SER A 185 10.90 22.47 -2.54
CA SER A 185 12.05 23.36 -2.37
C SER A 185 13.42 22.72 -2.62
N ALA A 186 13.49 21.39 -2.69
CA ALA A 186 14.74 20.66 -2.80
C ALA A 186 15.50 21.01 -4.09
N ASP A 187 16.82 21.14 -3.99
CA ASP A 187 17.70 21.24 -5.14
C ASP A 187 17.63 19.93 -5.95
N PRO A 188 17.24 19.95 -7.23
CA PRO A 188 17.19 18.77 -8.08
C PRO A 188 18.51 17.99 -8.14
N MET A 189 19.65 18.67 -8.00
CA MET A 189 20.97 18.03 -7.96
C MET A 189 21.17 17.21 -6.68
N VAL A 190 20.71 17.73 -5.54
CA VAL A 190 20.78 17.01 -4.26
C VAL A 190 19.81 15.83 -4.27
N LEU A 191 18.58 16.04 -4.75
CA LEU A 191 17.55 15.02 -4.78
C LEU A 191 17.89 13.85 -5.72
N SER A 192 18.58 14.12 -6.82
CA SER A 192 19.04 13.11 -7.79
C SER A 192 20.40 12.49 -7.44
N LYS A 193 21.00 12.81 -6.30
CA LYS A 193 22.30 12.23 -5.92
C LYS A 193 22.15 10.86 -5.24
N VAL A 194 22.73 9.82 -5.85
CA VAL A 194 22.76 8.46 -5.29
C VAL A 194 24.14 8.15 -4.72
N GLU A 195 24.18 7.69 -3.47
CA GLU A 195 25.41 7.25 -2.81
C GLU A 195 25.75 5.81 -3.19
N LEU A 196 26.87 5.62 -3.90
CA LEU A 196 27.31 4.31 -4.39
C LEU A 196 28.48 3.71 -3.61
N GLY A 197 28.96 4.39 -2.56
CA GLY A 197 30.21 4.04 -1.87
C GLY A 197 30.25 2.61 -1.31
N GLN A 198 29.11 2.07 -0.87
CA GLN A 198 29.00 0.71 -0.34
C GLN A 198 28.90 -0.37 -1.45
N LEU A 199 28.76 0.02 -2.71
CA LEU A 199 28.52 -0.89 -3.83
C LEU A 199 29.76 -1.11 -4.71
N THR A 200 30.91 -0.56 -4.34
CA THR A 200 32.16 -0.59 -5.13
C THR A 200 32.68 -1.99 -5.43
N ALA A 201 32.32 -2.98 -4.59
CA ALA A 201 32.71 -4.38 -4.76
C ALA A 201 31.78 -5.17 -5.69
N LEU A 202 30.66 -4.59 -6.16
CA LEU A 202 29.73 -5.30 -7.05
C LEU A 202 30.33 -5.46 -8.46
N PRO A 203 30.14 -6.62 -9.13
CA PRO A 203 30.65 -6.85 -10.49
C PRO A 203 30.17 -5.81 -11.52
N ASP A 204 28.95 -5.30 -11.35
CA ASP A 204 28.33 -4.32 -12.25
C ASP A 204 28.50 -2.86 -11.81
N PHE A 205 29.46 -2.57 -10.92
CA PHE A 205 29.61 -1.23 -10.32
C PHE A 205 29.78 -0.11 -11.36
N ASP A 206 30.56 -0.34 -12.43
CA ASP A 206 30.75 0.68 -13.48
C ASP A 206 29.45 1.02 -14.21
N LYS A 207 28.57 0.02 -14.39
CA LYS A 207 27.24 0.22 -14.97
C LYS A 207 26.35 1.03 -14.04
N LEU A 208 26.34 0.70 -12.74
CA LEU A 208 25.60 1.47 -11.72
C LEU A 208 26.08 2.93 -11.66
N LYS A 209 27.40 3.14 -11.71
CA LYS A 209 28.02 4.46 -11.73
C LYS A 209 27.63 5.26 -12.98
N ALA A 210 27.61 4.62 -14.15
CA ALA A 210 27.15 5.24 -15.39
C ALA A 210 25.67 5.64 -15.29
N THR A 211 24.79 4.74 -14.81
CA THR A 211 23.37 5.06 -14.61
C THR A 211 23.15 6.22 -13.65
N ALA A 212 23.86 6.25 -12.52
CA ALA A 212 23.74 7.35 -11.55
C ALA A 212 24.18 8.69 -12.15
N ARG A 213 25.25 8.70 -12.95
CA ARG A 213 25.72 9.89 -13.68
C ARG A 213 24.67 10.37 -14.69
N ASP A 214 24.15 9.45 -15.52
CA ASP A 214 23.20 9.79 -16.57
C ASP A 214 21.85 10.27 -15.98
N MET A 215 21.43 9.65 -14.86
CA MET A 215 20.29 10.10 -14.07
C MET A 215 20.50 11.53 -13.55
N SER A 216 21.63 11.79 -12.88
CA SER A 216 21.92 13.12 -12.35
C SER A 216 21.95 14.18 -13.47
N ALA A 217 22.56 13.88 -14.62
CA ALA A 217 22.54 14.79 -15.77
C ALA A 217 21.13 15.08 -16.29
N LYS A 218 20.27 14.06 -16.35
CA LYS A 218 18.87 14.19 -16.82
C LYS A 218 18.02 15.03 -15.87
N PHE A 219 18.10 14.79 -14.56
CA PHE A 219 17.20 15.38 -13.58
C PHE A 219 17.71 16.68 -12.95
N ALA A 220 19.03 16.93 -12.92
CA ALA A 220 19.58 18.19 -12.44
C ALA A 220 19.18 19.40 -13.30
N MET A 221 18.90 19.17 -14.59
CA MET A 221 18.45 20.21 -15.54
C MET A 221 16.92 20.24 -15.72
N GLY A 222 16.19 19.36 -15.03
CA GLY A 222 14.76 19.20 -15.20
C GLY A 222 13.96 20.39 -14.66
N LYS A 223 13.01 20.89 -15.45
CA LYS A 223 11.97 21.83 -14.98
C LYS A 223 10.75 21.13 -14.37
N GLU A 224 10.68 19.81 -14.50
CA GLU A 224 9.55 19.02 -13.99
C GLU A 224 9.64 18.89 -12.46
N LYS A 225 8.52 19.16 -11.80
CA LYS A 225 8.42 18.98 -10.36
C LYS A 225 8.31 17.48 -10.06
N HIS A 226 9.16 17.00 -9.17
CA HIS A 226 9.03 15.66 -8.63
C HIS A 226 7.72 15.54 -7.85
N GLU A 227 6.94 14.51 -8.13
CA GLU A 227 5.67 14.22 -7.45
C GLU A 227 5.78 12.90 -6.67
N PHE A 228 5.14 12.85 -5.51
CA PHE A 228 4.97 11.63 -4.73
C PHE A 228 3.52 11.55 -4.24
N PHE A 229 3.05 10.33 -4.07
CA PHE A 229 1.75 10.03 -3.47
C PHE A 229 1.96 9.26 -2.17
N THR A 230 0.96 9.23 -1.31
CA THR A 230 0.97 8.50 -0.03
C THR A 230 0.05 7.30 -0.10
N ALA A 231 0.43 6.23 0.60
CA ALA A 231 -0.40 5.05 0.74
C ALA A 231 -0.18 4.31 2.06
N HIS A 232 -1.23 3.68 2.58
CA HIS A 232 -1.16 2.75 3.71
C HIS A 232 -2.20 1.63 3.63
N GLU A 233 -2.02 0.61 4.45
CA GLU A 233 -3.02 -0.42 4.68
C GLU A 233 -4.16 0.17 5.51
N ALA A 234 -5.37 0.22 4.96
CA ALA A 234 -6.55 0.67 5.70
C ALA A 234 -7.06 -0.47 6.61
N MET A 235 -6.29 -0.72 7.67
CA MET A 235 -6.54 -1.83 8.60
C MET A 235 -7.67 -1.51 9.59
N GLN A 236 -7.70 -0.30 10.14
CA GLN A 236 -8.65 0.11 11.18
C GLN A 236 -9.80 0.93 10.60
N LEU A 237 -10.85 0.24 10.16
CA LEU A 237 -11.96 0.87 9.41
C LEU A 237 -12.68 1.99 10.16
N ASP A 238 -12.68 2.01 11.50
CA ASP A 238 -13.23 3.12 12.28
C ASP A 238 -12.45 4.43 12.02
N LEU A 239 -11.12 4.35 11.97
CA LEU A 239 -10.25 5.49 11.61
C LEU A 239 -10.47 5.89 10.14
N GLU A 240 -10.52 4.91 9.25
CA GLU A 240 -10.65 5.15 7.81
C GLU A 240 -12.00 5.80 7.47
N GLU A 241 -13.10 5.32 8.09
CA GLU A 241 -14.42 5.93 8.02
C GLU A 241 -14.38 7.38 8.53
N ALA A 242 -13.74 7.62 9.69
CA ALA A 242 -13.60 8.95 10.25
C ALA A 242 -12.79 9.90 9.36
N LEU A 243 -11.93 9.40 8.46
CA LEU A 243 -11.17 10.19 7.48
C LEU A 243 -11.76 10.17 6.06
N THR A 244 -12.93 9.56 5.90
CA THR A 244 -13.69 9.56 4.64
C THR A 244 -14.47 10.86 4.49
N ARG A 245 -14.45 11.46 3.29
CA ARG A 245 -15.16 12.70 2.97
C ARG A 245 -15.96 12.53 1.68
N LYS A 246 -17.12 13.19 1.64
CA LYS A 246 -17.94 13.30 0.42
C LYS A 246 -17.44 14.49 -0.41
N ALA A 247 -17.28 14.29 -1.72
CA ALA A 247 -16.99 15.35 -2.68
C ALA A 247 -17.84 15.14 -3.94
N GLY A 248 -18.85 15.99 -4.13
CA GLY A 248 -19.93 15.72 -5.09
C GLY A 248 -20.70 14.45 -4.69
N ASP A 249 -20.91 13.54 -5.63
CA ASP A 249 -21.58 12.25 -5.38
C ASP A 249 -20.62 11.11 -4.99
N LYS A 250 -19.33 11.44 -4.84
CA LYS A 250 -18.26 10.48 -4.56
C LYS A 250 -17.79 10.55 -3.11
N TYR A 251 -17.29 9.45 -2.60
CA TYR A 251 -16.64 9.37 -1.29
C TYR A 251 -15.18 8.99 -1.44
N TYR A 252 -14.31 9.71 -0.75
CA TYR A 252 -12.87 9.46 -0.75
C TYR A 252 -12.41 9.25 0.68
N ASN A 253 -11.61 8.22 0.90
CA ASN A 253 -10.80 8.14 2.10
C ASN A 253 -9.62 9.10 1.90
N LEU A 254 -9.66 10.26 2.57
CA LEU A 254 -8.65 11.31 2.39
C LEU A 254 -7.55 11.25 3.46
N SER A 255 -7.35 10.07 4.07
CA SER A 255 -6.16 9.79 4.87
C SER A 255 -4.92 9.57 3.99
N ALA A 256 -5.09 9.07 2.76
CA ALA A 256 -4.02 8.87 1.79
C ALA A 256 -4.55 8.89 0.35
N HIS A 257 -3.63 9.02 -0.62
CA HIS A 257 -3.99 9.03 -2.04
C HIS A 257 -4.49 7.65 -2.51
N LEU A 258 -3.79 6.59 -2.08
CA LEU A 258 -4.15 5.19 -2.27
C LEU A 258 -4.21 4.48 -0.92
N VAL A 259 -5.21 3.65 -0.69
CA VAL A 259 -5.24 2.73 0.46
C VAL A 259 -5.32 1.30 -0.05
N TRP A 260 -4.82 0.31 0.70
CA TRP A 260 -4.93 -1.10 0.30
C TRP A 260 -5.54 -2.00 1.37
N ILE A 261 -6.12 -3.11 0.90
CA ILE A 261 -6.57 -4.24 1.73
C ILE A 261 -5.43 -5.25 1.84
N GLY A 262 -5.08 -5.63 3.07
CA GLY A 262 -4.08 -6.65 3.36
C GLY A 262 -4.54 -8.07 3.03
N ASP A 263 -3.58 -9.00 2.92
CA ASP A 263 -3.86 -10.40 2.57
C ASP A 263 -4.68 -11.13 3.66
N ARG A 264 -4.70 -10.59 4.89
CA ARG A 264 -5.46 -11.13 6.02
C ARG A 264 -6.85 -10.51 6.19
N THR A 265 -7.17 -9.45 5.46
CA THR A 265 -8.41 -8.66 5.61
C THR A 265 -9.26 -8.63 4.34
N ARG A 266 -8.87 -9.38 3.30
CA ARG A 266 -9.55 -9.41 1.99
C ARG A 266 -10.68 -10.45 1.86
N GLN A 267 -11.35 -10.79 2.96
CA GLN A 267 -12.49 -11.72 2.90
C GLN A 267 -13.60 -11.12 2.03
N ILE A 268 -14.09 -11.89 1.07
CA ILE A 268 -14.96 -11.38 0.01
C ILE A 268 -16.31 -10.82 0.51
N ASP A 269 -16.79 -11.34 1.63
CA ASP A 269 -18.00 -10.88 2.34
C ASP A 269 -17.66 -10.14 3.64
N GLY A 270 -16.40 -9.73 3.80
CA GLY A 270 -15.89 -9.06 4.99
C GLY A 270 -16.02 -7.53 4.91
N ALA A 271 -15.85 -6.91 6.07
CA ALA A 271 -15.95 -5.47 6.26
C ALA A 271 -15.02 -4.65 5.33
N HIS A 272 -13.75 -5.04 5.18
CA HIS A 272 -12.80 -4.27 4.38
C HIS A 272 -13.17 -4.22 2.89
N VAL A 273 -13.63 -5.35 2.31
CA VAL A 273 -14.05 -5.37 0.90
C VAL A 273 -15.28 -4.47 0.69
N GLU A 274 -16.24 -4.50 1.60
CA GLU A 274 -17.41 -3.62 1.53
C GLU A 274 -17.05 -2.14 1.69
N TYR A 275 -16.19 -1.79 2.65
CA TYR A 275 -15.74 -0.41 2.82
C TYR A 275 -15.05 0.09 1.55
N PHE A 276 -14.15 -0.70 0.96
CA PHE A 276 -13.40 -0.33 -0.23
C PHE A 276 -14.25 -0.22 -1.50
N ARG A 277 -15.33 -1.02 -1.61
CA ARG A 277 -16.23 -1.05 -2.78
C ARG A 277 -16.76 0.32 -3.18
N GLY A 278 -17.03 1.21 -2.22
CA GLY A 278 -17.60 2.53 -2.49
C GLY A 278 -16.64 3.71 -2.36
N LEU A 279 -15.36 3.47 -2.04
CA LEU A 279 -14.36 4.53 -2.13
C LEU A 279 -14.17 4.95 -3.58
N SER A 280 -13.73 6.19 -3.81
CA SER A 280 -13.40 6.74 -5.14
C SER A 280 -11.89 6.82 -5.38
N ASN A 281 -11.07 6.75 -4.33
CA ASN A 281 -9.61 6.59 -4.42
C ASN A 281 -9.23 5.41 -5.33
N PRO A 282 -8.07 5.42 -5.99
CA PRO A 282 -7.46 4.16 -6.38
C PRO A 282 -7.21 3.31 -5.13
N VAL A 283 -7.47 2.02 -5.21
CA VAL A 283 -7.35 1.08 -4.10
C VAL A 283 -6.47 -0.11 -4.46
N GLY A 284 -5.68 -0.58 -3.49
CA GLY A 284 -4.88 -1.80 -3.61
C GLY A 284 -5.53 -3.01 -2.94
N CYS A 285 -5.20 -4.21 -3.39
CA CYS A 285 -5.50 -5.45 -2.68
C CYS A 285 -4.32 -6.43 -2.78
N LYS A 286 -3.84 -6.93 -1.64
CA LYS A 286 -2.76 -7.93 -1.60
C LYS A 286 -3.28 -9.29 -2.08
N ILE A 287 -2.61 -9.89 -3.06
CA ILE A 287 -2.91 -11.20 -3.62
C ILE A 287 -1.79 -12.17 -3.23
N GLY A 288 -2.01 -12.95 -2.17
CA GLY A 288 -1.07 -13.97 -1.70
C GLY A 288 -1.33 -15.38 -2.23
N PRO A 289 -0.51 -16.38 -1.84
CA PRO A 289 -0.61 -17.78 -2.28
C PRO A 289 -1.93 -18.49 -1.94
N SER A 290 -2.71 -17.96 -1.01
CA SER A 290 -4.00 -18.53 -0.62
C SER A 290 -5.16 -18.08 -1.52
N MET A 291 -4.94 -17.09 -2.40
CA MET A 291 -5.98 -16.62 -3.32
C MET A 291 -6.33 -17.72 -4.33
N LYS A 292 -7.63 -17.91 -4.57
CA LYS A 292 -8.15 -18.80 -5.61
C LYS A 292 -8.60 -18.01 -6.82
N ASN A 293 -8.53 -18.61 -8.01
CA ASN A 293 -8.95 -17.97 -9.27
C ASN A 293 -10.39 -17.46 -9.23
N ASP A 294 -11.34 -18.30 -8.81
CA ASP A 294 -12.76 -17.92 -8.76
C ASP A 294 -13.04 -16.82 -7.70
N GLU A 295 -12.35 -16.90 -6.55
CA GLU A 295 -12.42 -15.87 -5.51
C GLU A 295 -11.88 -14.54 -6.03
N LEU A 296 -10.74 -14.55 -6.73
CA LEU A 296 -10.16 -13.35 -7.33
C LEU A 296 -11.09 -12.71 -8.35
N LYS A 297 -11.74 -13.52 -9.20
CA LYS A 297 -12.70 -13.05 -10.20
C LYS A 297 -13.87 -12.29 -9.57
N GLU A 298 -14.43 -12.81 -8.48
CA GLU A 298 -15.51 -12.13 -7.77
C GLU A 298 -15.00 -10.90 -7.01
N LEU A 299 -13.81 -10.99 -6.39
CA LEU A 299 -13.21 -9.89 -5.65
C LEU A 299 -12.99 -8.64 -6.52
N VAL A 300 -12.43 -8.81 -7.73
CA VAL A 300 -12.21 -7.66 -8.63
C VAL A 300 -13.52 -7.01 -9.08
N GLN A 301 -14.58 -7.81 -9.27
CA GLN A 301 -15.91 -7.29 -9.58
C GLN A 301 -16.52 -6.48 -8.43
N LYS A 302 -16.27 -6.90 -7.17
CA LYS A 302 -16.71 -6.13 -5.99
C LYS A 302 -15.91 -4.83 -5.81
N LEU A 303 -14.59 -4.86 -6.02
CA LEU A 303 -13.71 -3.70 -5.76
C LEU A 303 -13.69 -2.67 -6.90
N ASN A 304 -14.03 -3.07 -8.14
CA ASN A 304 -14.13 -2.16 -9.28
C ASN A 304 -15.38 -2.47 -10.13
N PRO A 305 -16.59 -2.26 -9.57
CA PRO A 305 -17.85 -2.64 -10.23
C PRO A 305 -18.12 -1.83 -11.50
N ASN A 306 -17.61 -0.60 -11.57
CA ASN A 306 -17.77 0.31 -12.71
C ASN A 306 -16.68 0.13 -13.77
N LYS A 307 -15.74 -0.80 -13.56
CA LYS A 307 -14.62 -1.08 -14.48
C LYS A 307 -13.80 0.17 -14.83
N GLU A 308 -13.54 1.01 -13.84
CA GLU A 308 -12.71 2.20 -13.99
C GLU A 308 -11.24 1.79 -14.16
N GLU A 309 -10.55 2.31 -15.18
CA GLU A 309 -9.11 2.09 -15.34
C GLU A 309 -8.32 2.75 -14.21
N GLY A 310 -7.23 2.11 -13.75
CA GLY A 310 -6.39 2.62 -12.67
C GLY A 310 -7.01 2.55 -11.27
N LYS A 311 -8.28 2.13 -11.15
CA LYS A 311 -9.02 2.06 -9.90
C LYS A 311 -8.52 0.97 -8.94
N LEU A 312 -8.20 -0.21 -9.46
CA LEU A 312 -7.85 -1.38 -8.66
C LEU A 312 -6.42 -1.84 -8.97
N VAL A 313 -5.58 -1.83 -7.95
CA VAL A 313 -4.21 -2.35 -7.99
C VAL A 313 -4.17 -3.72 -7.33
N LEU A 314 -3.84 -4.76 -8.10
CA LEU A 314 -3.58 -6.10 -7.58
C LEU A 314 -2.10 -6.22 -7.23
N ILE A 315 -1.82 -6.38 -5.94
CA ILE A 315 -0.47 -6.38 -5.39
C ILE A 315 -0.10 -7.83 -5.06
N THR A 316 0.55 -8.52 -5.98
CA THR A 316 0.87 -9.95 -5.86
C THR A 316 2.07 -10.18 -4.96
N ARG A 317 2.00 -11.19 -4.09
CA ARG A 317 3.05 -11.50 -3.09
C ARG A 317 3.19 -12.99 -2.82
N TYR A 318 3.59 -13.75 -3.84
CA TYR A 318 3.58 -15.20 -3.80
C TYR A 318 4.78 -15.78 -3.03
N GLY A 319 5.93 -15.13 -3.14
CA GLY A 319 7.24 -15.68 -2.79
C GLY A 319 7.94 -16.28 -4.01
N ALA A 320 9.27 -16.22 -3.99
CA ALA A 320 10.16 -16.75 -5.03
C ALA A 320 9.86 -18.22 -5.31
N GLY A 321 9.90 -18.60 -6.59
CA GLY A 321 9.63 -19.96 -7.06
C GLY A 321 8.15 -20.37 -7.07
N LYS A 322 7.21 -19.49 -6.73
CA LYS A 322 5.76 -19.77 -6.78
C LYS A 322 5.03 -18.96 -7.85
N VAL A 323 5.67 -17.95 -8.43
CA VAL A 323 5.02 -17.02 -9.36
C VAL A 323 4.55 -17.74 -10.61
N ALA A 324 5.40 -18.59 -11.20
CA ALA A 324 5.10 -19.30 -12.44
C ALA A 324 3.88 -20.24 -12.33
N ASP A 325 3.65 -20.81 -11.14
CA ASP A 325 2.54 -21.73 -10.90
C ASP A 325 1.21 -21.00 -10.61
N MET A 326 1.28 -19.78 -10.06
CA MET A 326 0.10 -19.08 -9.53
C MET A 326 -0.36 -17.94 -10.42
N LEU A 327 0.56 -17.06 -10.83
CA LEU A 327 0.22 -15.82 -11.51
C LEU A 327 -0.51 -16.02 -12.85
N PRO A 328 -0.20 -17.02 -13.70
CA PRO A 328 -0.93 -17.23 -14.95
C PRO A 328 -2.43 -17.48 -14.73
N GLY A 329 -2.78 -18.30 -13.73
CA GLY A 329 -4.18 -18.60 -13.39
C GLY A 329 -4.92 -17.35 -12.90
N HIS A 330 -4.27 -16.53 -12.08
CA HIS A 330 -4.83 -15.26 -11.62
C HIS A 330 -5.01 -14.24 -12.75
N ILE A 331 -4.06 -14.15 -13.70
CA ILE A 331 -4.19 -13.28 -14.88
C ILE A 331 -5.42 -13.69 -15.71
N GLU A 332 -5.58 -14.98 -15.98
CA GLU A 332 -6.72 -15.47 -16.76
C GLU A 332 -8.06 -15.28 -16.02
N ALA A 333 -8.09 -15.47 -14.70
CA ALA A 333 -9.28 -15.18 -13.89
C ALA A 333 -9.71 -13.71 -13.98
N VAL A 334 -8.75 -12.78 -13.90
CA VAL A 334 -9.01 -11.35 -14.02
C VAL A 334 -9.43 -10.99 -15.45
N LYS A 335 -8.76 -11.50 -16.49
CA LYS A 335 -9.20 -11.31 -17.89
C LYS A 335 -10.64 -11.78 -18.08
N ALA A 336 -10.98 -12.96 -17.56
CA ALA A 336 -12.33 -13.54 -17.64
C ALA A 336 -13.40 -12.75 -16.86
N SER A 337 -13.01 -11.88 -15.92
CA SER A 337 -13.90 -10.94 -15.25
C SER A 337 -14.26 -9.72 -16.11
N GLY A 338 -13.39 -9.37 -17.06
CA GLY A 338 -13.46 -8.12 -17.84
C GLY A 338 -13.31 -6.84 -17.00
N VAL A 339 -12.75 -6.94 -15.79
CA VAL A 339 -12.45 -5.79 -14.92
C VAL A 339 -11.00 -5.35 -15.15
N PRO A 340 -10.73 -4.06 -15.48
CA PRO A 340 -9.37 -3.57 -15.61
C PRO A 340 -8.70 -3.48 -14.24
N VAL A 341 -7.43 -3.89 -14.20
CA VAL A 341 -6.58 -3.84 -13.00
C VAL A 341 -5.18 -3.35 -13.34
N VAL A 342 -4.48 -2.86 -12.32
CA VAL A 342 -3.05 -2.53 -12.36
C VAL A 342 -2.31 -3.65 -11.64
N TRP A 343 -1.37 -4.33 -12.31
CA TRP A 343 -0.58 -5.39 -11.69
C TRP A 343 0.68 -4.84 -11.04
N GLN A 344 0.92 -5.20 -9.80
CA GLN A 344 2.09 -4.77 -9.04
C GLN A 344 2.68 -5.94 -8.26
N CYS A 345 4.01 -6.04 -8.20
CA CYS A 345 4.70 -7.11 -7.47
C CYS A 345 5.20 -6.62 -6.10
N ASP A 346 4.68 -7.21 -5.02
CA ASP A 346 5.23 -7.15 -3.67
C ASP A 346 6.11 -8.38 -3.41
N ALA A 347 7.39 -8.24 -3.76
CA ALA A 347 8.37 -9.30 -3.60
C ALA A 347 8.95 -9.40 -2.18
N VAL A 348 8.41 -8.67 -1.21
CA VAL A 348 8.95 -8.58 0.15
C VAL A 348 8.16 -9.48 1.11
N HIS A 349 6.84 -9.46 1.03
CA HIS A 349 6.01 -10.17 2.00
C HIS A 349 5.95 -11.68 1.76
N GLY A 350 6.19 -12.16 0.54
CA GLY A 350 6.23 -13.59 0.20
C GLY A 350 7.51 -14.31 0.66
N ASN A 351 8.61 -13.56 0.86
CA ASN A 351 9.97 -14.09 1.01
C ASN A 351 10.54 -13.97 2.45
N GLY A 352 9.68 -13.86 3.46
CA GLY A 352 10.12 -13.77 4.85
C GLY A 352 10.61 -15.11 5.39
N ILE A 353 11.83 -15.14 5.93
CA ILE A 353 12.42 -16.27 6.65
C ILE A 353 12.78 -15.88 8.09
N VAL A 354 12.96 -16.88 8.95
CA VAL A 354 13.50 -16.68 10.31
C VAL A 354 14.94 -17.18 10.30
N ALA A 355 15.89 -16.28 10.55
CA ALA A 355 17.31 -16.60 10.63
C ALA A 355 17.64 -17.38 11.91
N THR A 356 18.85 -17.94 11.98
CA THR A 356 19.33 -18.73 13.12
C THR A 356 19.37 -17.94 14.43
N ASN A 357 19.58 -16.63 14.34
CA ASN A 357 19.52 -15.68 15.45
C ASN A 357 18.07 -15.25 15.80
N LYS A 358 17.05 -15.92 15.26
CA LYS A 358 15.61 -15.67 15.43
C LYS A 358 15.08 -14.35 14.85
N TYR A 359 15.91 -13.56 14.19
CA TYR A 359 15.44 -12.38 13.47
C TYR A 359 14.68 -12.80 12.22
N LYS A 360 13.58 -12.09 11.94
CA LYS A 360 12.88 -12.21 10.66
C LYS A 360 13.66 -11.39 9.63
N THR A 361 14.12 -12.05 8.58
CA THR A 361 14.90 -11.43 7.49
C THR A 361 14.38 -11.90 6.14
N ARG A 362 14.91 -11.34 5.06
CA ARG A 362 14.57 -11.66 3.66
C ARG A 362 15.84 -11.61 2.82
N LYS A 363 16.00 -12.57 1.92
CA LYS A 363 17.14 -12.55 0.99
C LYS A 363 16.82 -11.61 -0.18
N VAL A 364 17.74 -10.69 -0.47
CA VAL A 364 17.64 -9.81 -1.66
C VAL A 364 17.54 -10.64 -2.95
N SER A 365 18.22 -11.80 -3.01
CA SER A 365 18.11 -12.72 -4.15
C SER A 365 16.68 -13.19 -4.42
N ASP A 366 15.92 -13.49 -3.37
CA ASP A 366 14.56 -14.03 -3.49
C ASP A 366 13.60 -12.90 -3.89
N ILE A 367 13.80 -11.69 -3.36
CA ILE A 367 13.09 -10.48 -3.78
C ILE A 367 13.29 -10.24 -5.27
N LEU A 368 14.55 -10.28 -5.75
CA LEU A 368 14.86 -10.10 -7.17
C LEU A 368 14.28 -11.22 -8.03
N SER A 369 14.36 -12.48 -7.59
CA SER A 369 13.79 -13.63 -8.31
C SER A 369 12.29 -13.46 -8.54
N GLU A 370 11.52 -13.11 -7.49
CA GLU A 370 10.07 -12.94 -7.62
C GLU A 370 9.70 -11.81 -8.59
N ILE A 371 10.43 -10.69 -8.58
CA ILE A 371 10.21 -9.58 -9.53
C ILE A 371 10.48 -10.05 -10.97
N MET A 372 11.62 -10.72 -11.20
CA MET A 372 12.02 -11.20 -12.52
C MET A 372 11.03 -12.25 -13.06
N GLU A 373 10.59 -13.18 -12.21
CA GLU A 373 9.56 -14.17 -12.57
C GLU A 373 8.23 -13.49 -12.93
N CYS A 374 7.80 -12.46 -12.19
CA CYS A 374 6.59 -11.71 -12.50
C CYS A 374 6.68 -11.04 -13.88
N ILE A 375 7.81 -10.42 -14.21
CA ILE A 375 8.05 -9.80 -15.52
C ILE A 375 7.91 -10.84 -16.64
N GLU A 376 8.56 -12.00 -16.48
CA GLU A 376 8.52 -13.07 -17.49
C GLU A 376 7.12 -13.67 -17.67
N VAL A 377 6.38 -13.89 -16.58
CA VAL A 377 4.99 -14.38 -16.65
C VAL A 377 4.08 -13.36 -17.33
N HIS A 378 4.15 -12.08 -16.95
CA HIS A 378 3.33 -11.04 -17.60
C HIS A 378 3.61 -10.95 -19.10
N LYS A 379 4.88 -11.02 -19.51
CA LYS A 379 5.29 -11.05 -20.92
C LYS A 379 4.70 -12.25 -21.65
N LYS A 380 4.78 -13.46 -21.09
CA LYS A 380 4.20 -14.69 -21.67
C LYS A 380 2.67 -14.61 -21.79
N CYS A 381 2.01 -14.00 -20.81
CA CYS A 381 0.56 -13.85 -20.78
C CYS A 381 0.03 -12.65 -21.58
N GLY A 382 0.91 -11.86 -22.22
CA GLY A 382 0.53 -10.67 -23.00
C GLY A 382 -0.06 -9.56 -22.13
N THR A 383 0.45 -9.38 -20.91
CA THR A 383 -0.02 -8.37 -19.95
C THR A 383 1.16 -7.54 -19.42
N VAL A 384 0.87 -6.48 -18.66
CA VAL A 384 1.88 -5.55 -18.14
C VAL A 384 2.04 -5.72 -16.63
N LEU A 385 3.26 -5.96 -16.18
CA LEU A 385 3.65 -5.66 -14.79
C LEU A 385 3.87 -4.15 -14.68
N ALA A 386 2.97 -3.45 -14.01
CA ALA A 386 2.95 -1.99 -13.96
C ALA A 386 3.90 -1.40 -12.90
N GLY A 387 4.36 -2.21 -11.94
CA GLY A 387 5.34 -1.74 -10.95
C GLY A 387 5.65 -2.71 -9.83
N ILE A 388 6.36 -2.19 -8.82
CA ILE A 388 6.82 -2.92 -7.64
C ILE A 388 6.36 -2.26 -6.34
N HIS A 389 6.24 -3.06 -5.28
CA HIS A 389 5.90 -2.63 -3.93
C HIS A 389 6.95 -3.19 -2.95
N LEU A 390 7.73 -2.33 -2.31
CA LEU A 390 8.83 -2.73 -1.43
C LEU A 390 8.65 -2.18 0.00
N GLU A 391 9.12 -2.92 1.00
CA GLU A 391 9.43 -2.33 2.31
C GLU A 391 10.91 -1.95 2.27
N CYS A 392 11.22 -0.68 2.51
CA CYS A 392 12.57 -0.14 2.39
C CYS A 392 12.72 1.14 3.23
N THR A 393 13.93 1.40 3.69
CA THR A 393 14.25 2.61 4.46
C THR A 393 15.43 3.38 3.87
N GLY A 394 15.36 4.70 3.88
CA GLY A 394 16.46 5.58 3.46
C GLY A 394 17.63 5.65 4.45
N GLN A 395 17.57 4.93 5.58
CA GLN A 395 18.62 4.92 6.59
C GLN A 395 19.77 4.00 6.21
N SER A 396 20.97 4.55 6.19
CA SER A 396 22.21 3.84 5.87
C SER A 396 22.72 2.88 6.96
N SER A 397 22.22 3.00 8.19
CA SER A 397 22.67 2.20 9.34
C SER A 397 21.88 0.91 9.56
N VAL A 398 20.84 0.66 8.76
CA VAL A 398 19.91 -0.45 8.98
C VAL A 398 20.41 -1.71 8.26
N THR A 399 20.36 -2.85 8.96
CA THR A 399 20.57 -4.18 8.40
C THR A 399 19.48 -5.09 8.96
N GLU A 400 18.55 -5.49 8.09
CA GLU A 400 17.34 -6.28 8.37
C GLU A 400 17.38 -7.60 7.58
#